data_AF-A0A836JMY6-F1
#
_entry.id   AF-A0A836JMY6-F1
#
_cell.length_a   1.000
_cell.length_b   1.000
_cell.length_c   1.000
_cell.angle_alpha   90.00
_cell.angle_beta   90.00
_cell.angle_gamma   90.00
#
_symmetry.space_group_name_H-M   'P 1'
#
loop_
_entity.id
_entity.type
_entity.pdbx_description
1 polymer ?
#
loop_
_entity_poly.entity_id
_entity_poly.type
_entity_poly.pdbx_seq_one_letter_code
_entity_poly.pdbx_strand_id
1 'polypeptide(L)'
;MRSSLLSGRAFRSARRGTAPQCASRTQSVPVQRLIWRAVLFSIFLAEEENDRSDLRRKPTREIAMSTKLQLLLVALLVAVLIVDVSFAQRRRKYRRRTTTTEAPVQDEIMNMLEADEIAEEAATAEEAEVILENGRNEVRSKQQRLLQDPCMDKHCGAGRVCKNTEEGTAECVCVELCNQEVDPRRKVCTNYNETLGSDCEVYQARCFCDTDDARCRGPDYQHVHIVYYGECRQMPMCKEEDMADFPRRMRDWLFNIMRDLADRQELSSHYLKMQREAETNHTLRWSNAAIWKWCDLDGHPHDRTVSRHELFPIKAPLMALEHCIAPFLDSCDINNDHKITLVEWGKCLQLDEVSLLFSYFSRE
;
A
#
# COMPACT_ATOMS: atom_id res chain seq x y z
N MET A 1 -38.88 20.87 10.42
CA MET A 1 -38.46 19.87 9.43
C MET A 1 -37.10 20.26 8.86
N ARG A 2 -36.03 19.80 9.51
CA ARG A 2 -34.64 19.85 9.02
C ARG A 2 -34.02 18.53 9.46
N SER A 3 -33.66 17.67 8.51
CA SER A 3 -33.10 16.35 8.74
C SER A 3 -31.63 16.47 9.15
N SER A 4 -31.33 16.10 10.38
CA SER A 4 -29.97 15.95 10.90
C SER A 4 -29.45 14.55 10.54
N LEU A 5 -28.72 14.45 9.43
CA LEU A 5 -27.93 13.28 9.05
C LEU A 5 -26.47 13.50 9.49
N LEU A 6 -26.18 13.19 10.75
CA LEU A 6 -24.81 13.09 11.27
C LEU A 6 -24.80 11.98 12.34
N SER A 7 -24.36 10.78 11.96
CA SER A 7 -23.32 10.02 12.69
C SER A 7 -23.09 8.65 12.02
N GLY A 8 -22.37 8.67 10.89
CA GLY A 8 -21.70 7.52 10.31
C GLY A 8 -20.20 7.61 10.61
N ARG A 9 -19.82 7.52 11.88
CA ARG A 9 -18.42 7.47 12.34
C ARG A 9 -18.22 6.27 13.25
N ALA A 10 -18.11 5.09 12.65
CA ALA A 10 -17.49 3.93 13.30
C ALA A 10 -16.93 3.03 12.21
N PHE A 11 -15.76 3.46 11.73
CA PHE A 11 -14.62 2.81 11.06
C PHE A 11 -13.82 3.90 10.33
N ARG A 12 -13.37 4.91 11.10
CA ARG A 12 -12.27 5.78 10.66
C ARG A 12 -11.05 5.36 11.46
N SER A 13 -10.48 4.21 11.08
CA SER A 13 -9.05 4.03 11.32
C SER A 13 -8.35 5.09 10.48
N ALA A 14 -7.50 5.87 11.13
CA ALA A 14 -6.80 6.99 10.55
C ALA A 14 -5.81 6.50 9.46
N ARG A 15 -6.30 6.28 8.23
CA ARG A 15 -5.45 6.28 7.04
C ARG A 15 -5.36 7.71 6.49
N ARG A 16 -4.71 8.61 7.25
CA ARG A 16 -3.93 9.71 6.66
C ARG A 16 -2.46 9.29 6.66
N GLY A 17 -2.21 8.14 6.05
CA GLY A 17 -0.91 7.68 5.64
C GLY A 17 -1.03 7.38 4.16
N THR A 18 -0.06 7.83 3.37
CA THR A 18 0.13 7.48 1.95
C THR A 18 -0.49 6.14 1.60
N ALA A 19 -1.46 6.13 0.67
CA ALA A 19 -1.99 4.89 0.12
C ALA A 19 -0.80 4.00 -0.26
N PRO A 20 -0.73 2.75 0.24
CA PRO A 20 0.35 1.87 -0.10
C PRO A 20 0.27 1.61 -1.59
N GLN A 21 1.23 2.18 -2.31
CA GLN A 21 1.42 1.83 -3.69
C GLN A 21 1.93 0.39 -3.65
N CYS A 22 1.29 -0.54 -4.36
CA CYS A 22 1.90 -1.81 -4.74
C CYS A 22 3.33 -1.61 -5.35
N ALA A 23 3.62 -0.38 -5.80
CA ALA A 23 4.95 0.15 -6.04
C ALA A 23 5.56 0.82 -4.79
N SER A 24 5.91 0.06 -3.75
CA SER A 24 6.93 0.54 -2.82
C SER A 24 8.24 0.63 -3.59
N ARG A 25 8.71 1.85 -3.81
CA ARG A 25 9.94 2.22 -4.53
C ARG A 25 11.20 1.81 -3.75
N THR A 26 11.32 0.56 -3.35
CA THR A 26 12.48 -0.02 -2.67
C THR A 26 12.57 -1.50 -2.99
N GLN A 27 12.90 -1.84 -4.23
CA GLN A 27 13.80 -2.94 -4.55
C GLN A 27 14.21 -2.81 -6.01
N SER A 28 15.52 -2.73 -6.22
CA SER A 28 16.19 -2.62 -7.50
C SER A 28 15.87 -3.78 -8.42
N VAL A 29 15.01 -3.58 -9.43
CA VAL A 29 15.00 -4.47 -10.60
C VAL A 29 14.97 -3.69 -11.91
N PRO A 30 16.08 -3.03 -12.30
CA PRO A 30 16.19 -2.40 -13.61
C PRO A 30 16.18 -3.42 -14.77
N VAL A 31 16.52 -4.69 -14.50
CA VAL A 31 16.71 -5.71 -15.55
C VAL A 31 15.38 -6.31 -16.03
N GLN A 32 14.43 -6.64 -15.15
CA GLN A 32 13.13 -7.19 -15.56
C GLN A 32 12.26 -6.15 -16.28
N ARG A 33 12.36 -4.85 -15.94
CA ARG A 33 11.65 -3.78 -16.65
C ARG A 33 12.06 -3.65 -18.11
N LEU A 34 13.36 -3.85 -18.41
CA LEU A 34 13.87 -3.81 -19.78
C LEU A 34 13.48 -5.06 -20.57
N ILE A 35 13.49 -6.23 -19.92
CA ILE A 35 13.09 -7.50 -20.55
C ILE A 35 11.59 -7.50 -20.88
N TRP A 36 10.73 -7.09 -19.96
CA TRP A 36 9.28 -7.04 -20.21
C TRP A 36 8.89 -5.94 -21.20
N ARG A 37 9.56 -4.79 -21.19
CA ARG A 37 9.40 -3.78 -22.25
C ARG A 37 9.82 -4.31 -23.61
N ALA A 38 10.91 -5.07 -23.69
CA ALA A 38 11.35 -5.68 -24.95
C ALA A 38 10.37 -6.77 -25.43
N VAL A 39 9.89 -7.64 -24.54
CA VAL A 39 8.92 -8.70 -24.88
C VAL A 39 7.58 -8.12 -25.33
N LEU A 40 7.05 -7.11 -24.63
CA LEU A 40 5.79 -6.45 -25.02
C LEU A 40 5.92 -5.65 -26.31
N PHE A 41 7.07 -4.99 -26.54
CA PHE A 41 7.34 -4.30 -27.80
C PHE A 41 7.48 -5.28 -28.97
N SER A 42 8.07 -6.47 -28.75
CA SER A 42 8.13 -7.54 -29.75
C SER A 42 6.77 -8.16 -30.05
N ILE A 43 5.86 -8.28 -29.07
CA ILE A 43 4.49 -8.77 -29.29
C ILE A 43 3.66 -7.73 -30.05
N PHE A 44 3.77 -6.44 -29.69
CA PHE A 44 3.06 -5.36 -30.37
C PHE A 44 3.51 -5.20 -31.83
N LEU A 45 4.81 -5.34 -32.11
CA LEU A 45 5.34 -5.36 -33.47
C LEU A 45 4.91 -6.62 -34.26
N ALA A 46 4.76 -7.77 -33.60
CA ALA A 46 4.28 -8.99 -34.24
C ALA A 46 2.79 -8.89 -34.63
N GLU A 47 2.00 -8.13 -33.87
CA GLU A 47 0.58 -7.88 -34.16
C GLU A 47 0.41 -6.86 -35.30
N GLU A 48 1.30 -5.87 -35.40
CA GLU A 48 1.32 -4.88 -36.50
C GLU A 48 1.85 -5.46 -37.84
N GLU A 49 2.65 -6.54 -37.79
CA GLU A 49 3.15 -7.25 -38.99
C GLU A 49 2.15 -8.30 -39.52
N ASN A 50 1.23 -8.78 -38.67
CA ASN A 50 0.18 -9.73 -39.04
C ASN A 50 -0.98 -9.09 -39.81
N ASP A 51 -1.23 -7.79 -39.64
CA ASP A 51 -2.25 -7.03 -40.39
C ASP A 51 -1.79 -6.62 -41.81
N ARG A 52 -0.51 -6.84 -42.16
CA ARG A 52 0.07 -6.44 -43.45
C ARG A 52 0.47 -7.61 -44.36
N SER A 53 0.25 -8.84 -43.92
CA SER A 53 0.73 -10.05 -44.60
C SER A 53 -0.40 -10.98 -45.09
N ASP A 54 -1.49 -10.40 -45.59
CA ASP A 54 -2.43 -11.12 -46.46
C ASP A 54 -2.33 -10.65 -47.91
N LEU A 55 -1.15 -10.81 -48.53
CA LEU A 55 -1.04 -10.92 -49.99
C LEU A 55 0.34 -11.44 -50.42
N ARG A 56 0.27 -12.63 -51.05
CA ARG A 56 1.23 -13.26 -51.99
C ARG A 56 2.31 -14.24 -51.45
N ARG A 57 2.35 -15.39 -52.15
CA ARG A 57 3.11 -16.64 -51.93
C ARG A 57 4.55 -16.63 -52.50
N LYS A 58 5.47 -17.24 -51.72
CA LYS A 58 6.60 -18.17 -52.07
C LYS A 58 7.80 -17.64 -52.92
N PRO A 59 8.96 -18.36 -53.04
CA PRO A 59 10.08 -18.35 -52.06
C PRO A 59 11.50 -18.22 -52.71
N THR A 60 12.49 -17.61 -52.06
CA THR A 60 13.91 -17.79 -52.44
C THR A 60 14.85 -17.81 -51.22
N ARG A 61 15.38 -19.00 -50.92
CA ARG A 61 16.58 -19.20 -50.09
C ARG A 61 17.78 -18.79 -50.94
N GLU A 62 18.39 -17.63 -50.66
CA GLU A 62 19.83 -17.40 -50.88
C GLU A 62 20.38 -16.05 -50.35
N ILE A 63 19.54 -15.13 -49.86
CA ILE A 63 20.02 -13.80 -49.40
C ILE A 63 20.28 -13.72 -47.87
N ALA A 64 20.03 -14.80 -47.13
CA ALA A 64 20.01 -14.78 -45.66
C ALA A 64 21.38 -14.75 -44.93
N MET A 65 22.51 -14.87 -45.66
CA MET A 65 23.85 -14.86 -45.04
C MET A 65 24.46 -13.45 -44.94
N SER A 66 24.07 -12.52 -45.82
CA SER A 66 24.61 -11.15 -45.82
C SER A 66 23.97 -10.27 -44.73
N THR A 67 22.66 -10.41 -44.51
CA THR A 67 21.92 -9.62 -43.51
C THR A 67 22.29 -9.99 -42.07
N LYS A 68 22.61 -11.26 -41.80
CA LYS A 68 23.05 -11.73 -40.48
C LYS A 68 24.43 -11.19 -40.10
N LEU A 69 25.35 -11.08 -41.07
CA LEU A 69 26.67 -10.51 -40.85
C LEU A 69 26.58 -8.98 -40.61
N GLN A 70 25.68 -8.29 -41.33
CA GLN A 70 25.44 -6.86 -41.11
C GLN A 70 24.77 -6.58 -39.76
N LEU A 71 23.80 -7.40 -39.33
CA LEU A 71 23.18 -7.28 -38.01
C LEU A 71 24.18 -7.54 -36.88
N LEU A 72 25.09 -8.51 -37.04
CA LEU A 72 26.17 -8.76 -36.08
C LEU A 72 27.16 -7.60 -35.97
N LEU A 73 27.53 -6.98 -37.10
CA LEU A 73 28.41 -5.81 -37.11
C LEU A 73 27.77 -4.58 -36.47
N VAL A 74 26.47 -4.35 -36.69
CA VAL A 74 25.73 -3.26 -36.04
C VAL A 74 25.60 -3.50 -34.54
N ALA A 75 25.32 -4.74 -34.10
CA ALA A 75 25.26 -5.09 -32.69
C ALA A 75 26.61 -4.90 -31.98
N LEU A 76 27.72 -5.21 -32.65
CA LEU A 76 29.09 -5.00 -32.13
C LEU A 76 29.43 -3.50 -32.01
N LEU A 77 29.03 -2.69 -33.00
CA LEU A 77 29.20 -1.23 -32.96
C LEU A 77 28.39 -0.59 -31.81
N VAL A 78 27.15 -1.04 -31.60
CA VAL A 78 26.30 -0.57 -30.49
C VAL A 78 26.90 -0.98 -29.13
N ALA A 79 27.45 -2.20 -29.01
CA ALA A 79 28.11 -2.65 -27.80
C ALA A 79 29.36 -1.80 -27.45
N VAL A 80 30.17 -1.42 -28.44
CA VAL A 80 31.34 -0.54 -28.23
C VAL A 80 30.93 0.85 -27.74
N LEU A 81 29.88 1.45 -28.33
CA LEU A 81 29.38 2.77 -27.91
C LEU A 81 28.82 2.78 -26.47
N ILE A 82 28.29 1.65 -25.98
CA ILE A 82 27.77 1.54 -24.60
C ILE A 82 28.91 1.45 -23.57
N VAL A 83 30.08 0.94 -23.94
CA VAL A 83 31.25 0.85 -23.04
C VAL A 83 31.91 2.22 -22.82
N ASP A 84 31.93 3.09 -23.84
CA ASP A 84 32.55 4.42 -23.75
C ASP A 84 31.76 5.42 -22.87
N VAL A 85 30.43 5.30 -22.82
CA VAL A 85 29.58 6.14 -21.95
C VAL A 85 29.80 5.80 -20.46
N SER A 86 30.14 4.55 -20.16
CA SER A 86 30.34 4.05 -18.79
C SER A 86 31.68 4.49 -18.18
N PHE A 87 32.68 4.80 -19.01
CA PHE A 87 34.02 5.22 -18.54
C PHE A 87 34.11 6.74 -18.25
N ALA A 88 33.26 7.56 -18.91
CA ALA A 88 33.28 9.02 -18.76
C ALA A 88 32.67 9.54 -17.44
N GLN A 89 31.84 8.75 -16.76
CA GLN A 89 31.17 9.16 -15.50
C GLN A 89 31.97 8.85 -14.22
N ARG A 90 33.03 8.04 -14.26
CA ARG A 90 33.81 7.68 -13.06
C ARG A 90 34.92 8.68 -12.67
N ARG A 91 35.20 9.74 -13.46
CA ARG A 91 36.31 10.70 -13.18
C ARG A 91 35.91 12.05 -12.58
N ARG A 92 34.64 12.30 -12.19
CA ARG A 92 34.21 13.63 -11.67
C ARG A 92 33.93 13.72 -10.16
N LYS A 93 34.34 12.75 -9.34
CA LYS A 93 34.21 12.85 -7.88
C LYS A 93 35.49 12.48 -7.13
N TYR A 94 36.60 13.16 -7.42
CA TYR A 94 37.71 13.30 -6.46
C TYR A 94 38.71 14.38 -6.89
N ARG A 95 38.55 15.64 -6.45
CA ARG A 95 39.69 16.53 -6.16
C ARG A 95 39.25 17.79 -5.41
N ARG A 96 39.71 17.90 -4.16
CA ARG A 96 39.76 19.12 -3.35
C ARG A 96 41.23 19.27 -2.92
N ARG A 97 41.91 20.40 -3.24
CA ARG A 97 42.79 21.17 -2.33
C ARG A 97 43.59 22.30 -3.01
N THR A 98 43.49 23.49 -2.38
CA THR A 98 44.49 24.56 -2.08
C THR A 98 45.49 25.08 -3.11
N THR A 99 45.60 26.41 -3.21
CA THR A 99 46.84 27.17 -2.93
C THR A 99 46.59 28.67 -2.66
N THR A 100 47.45 29.23 -1.80
CA THR A 100 47.77 30.62 -1.42
C THR A 100 48.16 31.50 -2.65
N THR A 101 48.25 32.84 -2.65
CA THR A 101 49.05 33.76 -1.80
C THR A 101 48.72 35.24 -2.17
N GLU A 102 48.73 36.14 -1.16
CA GLU A 102 49.01 37.62 -1.03
C GLU A 102 49.05 38.55 -2.29
N ALA A 103 48.31 39.68 -2.39
CA ALA A 103 48.34 41.05 -1.75
C ALA A 103 48.96 42.12 -2.73
N PRO A 104 48.82 43.48 -2.60
CA PRO A 104 48.23 44.37 -1.55
C PRO A 104 47.13 45.37 -2.08
N VAL A 105 46.18 45.95 -1.32
CA VAL A 105 46.14 47.01 -0.25
C VAL A 105 46.71 48.36 -0.75
N GLN A 106 46.02 49.52 -0.74
CA GLN A 106 45.57 50.44 0.35
C GLN A 106 44.47 51.39 -0.25
N ASP A 107 43.36 51.77 0.41
CA ASP A 107 43.24 52.94 1.32
C ASP A 107 41.78 53.12 1.83
N GLU A 108 41.27 52.30 2.76
CA GLU A 108 39.98 52.61 3.44
C GLU A 108 39.99 52.22 4.95
N ILE A 109 41.13 52.39 5.63
CA ILE A 109 41.33 51.92 7.01
C ILE A 109 40.67 52.81 8.09
N MET A 110 40.17 54.01 7.80
CA MET A 110 39.76 54.94 8.87
C MET A 110 38.27 54.96 9.24
N ASN A 111 37.40 54.17 8.58
CA ASN A 111 35.96 54.12 8.91
C ASN A 111 35.49 52.78 9.50
N MET A 112 36.39 51.78 9.63
CA MET A 112 36.01 50.43 10.07
C MET A 112 36.09 50.24 11.60
N LEU A 113 36.88 51.07 12.28
CA LEU A 113 37.19 50.88 13.71
C LEU A 113 36.10 51.36 14.67
N GLU A 114 35.12 52.14 14.22
CA GLU A 114 34.02 52.63 15.07
C GLU A 114 32.71 51.81 14.87
N ALA A 115 32.62 51.04 13.78
CA ALA A 115 31.48 50.17 13.49
C ALA A 115 31.65 48.76 14.08
N ASP A 116 32.89 48.28 14.21
CA ASP A 116 33.19 46.95 14.75
C ASP A 116 32.94 46.86 16.27
N GLU A 117 33.18 47.94 17.02
CA GLU A 117 33.02 47.94 18.49
C GLU A 117 31.54 47.90 18.91
N ILE A 118 30.64 48.54 18.15
CA ILE A 118 29.18 48.48 18.38
C ILE A 118 28.60 47.13 17.93
N ALA A 119 29.18 46.52 16.89
CA ALA A 119 28.76 45.21 16.39
C ALA A 119 29.14 44.08 17.35
N GLU A 120 30.29 44.15 18.03
CA GLU A 120 30.68 43.14 19.03
C GLU A 120 29.81 43.18 20.30
N GLU A 121 29.44 44.36 20.81
CA GLU A 121 28.54 44.47 21.97
C GLU A 121 27.11 44.00 21.65
N ALA A 122 26.59 44.26 20.45
CA ALA A 122 25.28 43.77 20.03
C ALA A 122 25.27 42.25 19.80
N ALA A 123 26.34 41.70 19.20
CA ALA A 123 26.47 40.26 18.96
C ALA A 123 26.56 39.46 20.26
N THR A 124 27.29 39.97 21.26
CA THR A 124 27.42 39.31 22.57
C THR A 124 26.11 39.33 23.37
N ALA A 125 25.31 40.39 23.24
CA ALA A 125 23.98 40.46 23.85
C ALA A 125 22.97 39.50 23.18
N GLU A 126 22.94 39.44 21.84
CA GLU A 126 22.11 38.47 21.11
C GLU A 126 22.53 37.02 21.38
N GLU A 127 23.83 36.71 21.41
CA GLU A 127 24.31 35.37 21.74
C GLU A 127 23.91 34.95 23.17
N ALA A 128 23.99 35.86 24.14
CA ALA A 128 23.57 35.59 25.52
C ALA A 128 22.06 35.36 25.64
N GLU A 129 21.24 36.10 24.90
CA GLU A 129 19.78 35.95 24.87
C GLU A 129 19.36 34.63 24.19
N VAL A 130 20.02 34.26 23.07
CA VAL A 130 19.84 32.97 22.38
C VAL A 130 20.28 31.79 23.24
N ILE A 131 21.35 31.92 24.03
CA ILE A 131 21.80 30.87 24.98
C ILE A 131 20.78 30.68 26.12
N LEU A 132 20.21 31.77 26.65
CA LEU A 132 19.17 31.71 27.68
C LEU A 132 17.86 31.11 27.16
N GLU A 133 17.43 31.46 25.94
CA GLU A 133 16.26 30.86 25.29
C GLU A 133 16.49 29.38 24.94
N ASN A 134 17.66 29.02 24.38
CA ASN A 134 17.99 27.62 24.11
C ASN A 134 18.05 26.79 25.39
N GLY A 135 18.61 27.32 26.48
CA GLY A 135 18.61 26.66 27.79
C GLY A 135 17.20 26.45 28.35
N ARG A 136 16.31 27.44 28.21
CA ARG A 136 14.89 27.34 28.61
C ARG A 136 14.13 26.32 27.76
N ASN A 137 14.41 26.27 26.47
CA ASN A 137 13.81 25.34 25.52
C ASN A 137 14.29 23.90 25.72
N GLU A 138 15.56 23.68 26.08
CA GLU A 138 16.08 22.36 26.45
C GLU A 138 15.48 21.81 27.74
N VAL A 139 15.34 22.66 28.77
CA VAL A 139 14.71 22.27 30.05
C VAL A 139 13.23 21.97 29.85
N ARG A 140 12.52 22.77 29.04
CA ARG A 140 11.13 22.51 28.65
C ARG A 140 11.01 21.23 27.83
N SER A 141 11.91 20.96 26.88
CA SER A 141 11.92 19.72 26.07
C SER A 141 12.21 18.46 26.90
N LYS A 142 13.10 18.54 27.90
CA LYS A 142 13.38 17.42 28.82
C LYS A 142 12.21 17.17 29.78
N GLN A 143 11.60 18.23 30.31
CA GLN A 143 10.42 18.11 31.17
C GLN A 143 9.22 17.53 30.40
N GLN A 144 9.08 17.88 29.12
CA GLN A 144 7.97 17.42 28.27
C GLN A 144 8.12 15.96 27.82
N ARG A 145 9.36 15.43 27.74
CA ARG A 145 9.63 14.00 27.49
C ARG A 145 9.39 13.11 28.72
N LEU A 146 9.56 13.63 29.93
CA LEU A 146 9.33 12.90 31.18
C LEU A 146 7.84 12.80 31.57
N LEU A 147 6.97 13.55 30.90
CA LEU A 147 5.52 13.61 31.14
C LEU A 147 4.69 12.98 30.01
N GLN A 148 5.33 12.42 28.99
CA GLN A 148 4.61 11.80 27.88
C GLN A 148 4.20 10.39 28.30
N ASP A 149 2.89 10.18 28.36
CA ASP A 149 2.30 8.88 28.68
C ASP A 149 2.85 7.80 27.72
N PRO A 150 3.55 6.76 28.23
CA PRO A 150 4.12 5.67 27.44
C PRO A 150 3.10 4.94 26.54
N CYS A 151 1.81 5.05 26.85
CA CYS A 151 0.73 4.46 26.07
C CYS A 151 0.31 5.28 24.83
N MET A 152 0.74 6.53 24.69
CA MET A 152 0.31 7.40 23.58
C MET A 152 0.76 6.87 22.21
N ASP A 153 1.98 6.35 22.13
CA ASP A 153 2.57 5.84 20.88
C ASP A 153 2.59 4.30 20.83
N LYS A 154 2.08 3.62 21.86
CA LYS A 154 2.05 2.15 21.92
C LYS A 154 0.78 1.60 21.31
N HIS A 155 0.91 0.91 20.18
CA HIS A 155 -0.18 0.17 19.56
C HIS A 155 -0.28 -1.24 20.15
N CYS A 156 -1.43 -1.55 20.75
CA CYS A 156 -1.78 -2.90 21.19
C CYS A 156 -2.58 -3.64 20.11
N GLY A 157 -2.47 -4.98 20.12
CA GLY A 157 -3.26 -5.84 19.24
C GLY A 157 -4.77 -5.76 19.52
N ALA A 158 -5.57 -6.37 18.66
CA ALA A 158 -7.02 -6.37 18.80
C ALA A 158 -7.46 -6.97 20.15
N GLY A 159 -8.44 -6.34 20.80
CA GLY A 159 -8.94 -6.78 22.12
C GLY A 159 -8.03 -6.42 23.30
N ARG A 160 -6.95 -5.68 23.07
CA ARG A 160 -6.03 -5.20 24.11
C ARG A 160 -6.00 -3.68 24.16
N VAL A 161 -5.81 -3.13 25.36
CA VAL A 161 -5.64 -1.71 25.64
C VAL A 161 -4.32 -1.49 26.37
N CYS A 162 -3.69 -0.36 26.09
CA CYS A 162 -2.48 0.02 26.80
C CYS A 162 -2.83 0.56 28.19
N LYS A 163 -2.20 0.01 29.23
CA LYS A 163 -2.23 0.55 30.59
C LYS A 163 -0.80 0.82 31.07
N ASN A 164 -0.64 1.87 31.86
CA ASN A 164 0.63 2.16 32.52
C ASN A 164 0.73 1.35 33.81
N THR A 165 1.80 0.59 33.95
CA THR A 165 2.17 -0.13 35.16
C THR A 165 2.78 0.83 36.18
N GLU A 166 2.76 0.47 37.47
CA GLU A 166 3.31 1.29 38.58
C GLU A 166 4.79 1.65 38.40
N GLU A 167 5.51 0.86 37.60
CA GLU A 167 6.92 1.04 37.23
C GLU A 167 7.13 2.07 36.10
N GLY A 168 6.06 2.70 35.60
CA GLY A 168 6.11 3.65 34.49
C GLY A 168 6.29 3.00 33.11
N THR A 169 6.02 1.70 32.99
CA THR A 169 6.07 0.95 31.73
C THR A 169 4.67 0.84 31.12
N ALA A 170 4.57 0.92 29.79
CA ALA A 170 3.31 0.66 29.09
C ALA A 170 3.16 -0.84 28.82
N GLU A 171 2.02 -1.43 29.19
CA GLU A 171 1.67 -2.84 28.98
C GLU A 171 0.33 -2.99 28.24
N CYS A 172 0.20 -4.00 27.39
CA CYS A 172 -1.03 -4.27 26.63
C CYS A 172 -1.86 -5.37 27.32
N VAL A 173 -2.85 -4.95 28.10
CA VAL A 173 -3.78 -5.86 28.81
C VAL A 173 -5.08 -6.05 28.03
N CYS A 174 -5.84 -7.09 28.33
CA CYS A 174 -7.15 -7.30 27.70
C CYS A 174 -8.14 -6.18 28.05
N VAL A 175 -9.01 -5.84 27.10
CA VAL A 175 -10.11 -4.90 27.32
C VAL A 175 -11.00 -5.43 28.45
N GLU A 176 -11.31 -4.60 29.44
CA GLU A 176 -12.14 -5.00 30.59
C GLU A 176 -13.63 -4.87 30.29
N LEU A 177 -14.03 -3.78 29.64
CA LEU A 177 -15.43 -3.48 29.32
C LEU A 177 -15.55 -3.04 27.86
N CYS A 178 -16.43 -3.71 27.12
CA CYS A 178 -16.86 -3.27 25.79
C CYS A 178 -18.11 -2.39 25.90
N ASN A 179 -18.23 -1.41 25.00
CA ASN A 179 -19.43 -0.59 24.92
C ASN A 179 -20.62 -1.44 24.47
N GLN A 180 -21.81 -1.15 25.02
CA GLN A 180 -23.03 -1.84 24.62
C GLN A 180 -23.54 -1.27 23.30
N GLU A 181 -23.63 -2.13 22.28
CA GLU A 181 -24.18 -1.78 20.98
C GLU A 181 -25.68 -2.07 20.94
N VAL A 182 -26.48 -1.04 20.65
CA VAL A 182 -27.95 -1.14 20.54
C VAL A 182 -28.38 -1.51 19.12
N ASP A 183 -27.58 -1.14 18.10
CA ASP A 183 -27.89 -1.39 16.70
C ASP A 183 -27.61 -2.87 16.34
N PRO A 184 -28.61 -3.64 15.90
CA PRO A 184 -28.41 -5.03 15.46
C PRO A 184 -27.38 -5.17 14.33
N ARG A 185 -27.12 -4.12 13.55
CA ARG A 185 -26.11 -4.12 12.47
C ARG A 185 -24.67 -4.04 12.99
N ARG A 186 -24.47 -3.62 14.25
CA ARG A 186 -23.16 -3.52 14.92
C ARG A 186 -22.77 -4.78 15.68
N LYS A 187 -23.74 -5.66 15.93
CA LYS A 187 -23.50 -7.02 16.41
C LYS A 187 -22.66 -7.81 15.41
N VAL A 188 -22.17 -8.97 15.83
CA VAL A 188 -21.32 -9.82 14.98
C VAL A 188 -21.69 -11.29 15.14
N CYS A 189 -21.58 -12.03 14.04
CA CYS A 189 -21.70 -13.48 14.05
C CYS A 189 -20.32 -14.14 14.00
N THR A 190 -20.05 -15.07 14.91
CA THR A 190 -18.76 -15.77 15.02
C THR A 190 -18.75 -17.08 14.22
N ASN A 191 -17.56 -17.70 14.11
CA ASN A 191 -17.37 -19.02 13.49
C ASN A 191 -18.08 -20.16 14.23
N TYR A 192 -18.52 -19.94 15.46
CA TYR A 192 -19.35 -20.87 16.24
C TYR A 192 -20.85 -20.64 16.07
N ASN A 193 -21.25 -19.77 15.12
CA ASN A 193 -22.64 -19.36 14.92
C ASN A 193 -23.28 -18.72 16.17
N GLU A 194 -22.46 -18.06 16.99
CA GLU A 194 -22.88 -17.29 18.16
C GLU A 194 -22.93 -15.80 17.80
N THR A 195 -23.99 -15.11 18.22
CA THR A 195 -24.10 -13.66 18.07
C THR A 195 -23.52 -12.97 19.29
N LEU A 196 -22.49 -12.16 19.10
CA LEU A 196 -21.94 -11.28 20.14
C LEU A 196 -22.38 -9.83 19.93
N GLY A 197 -22.35 -9.04 21.01
CA GLY A 197 -22.85 -7.67 21.02
C GLY A 197 -22.05 -6.73 20.12
N SER A 198 -20.75 -6.94 19.99
CA SER A 198 -19.86 -6.13 19.16
C SER A 198 -18.61 -6.91 18.73
N ASP A 199 -17.86 -6.35 17.80
CA ASP A 199 -16.52 -6.83 17.44
C ASP A 199 -15.55 -6.78 18.64
N CYS A 200 -15.69 -5.77 19.53
CA CYS A 200 -14.94 -5.68 20.77
C CYS A 200 -15.07 -6.96 21.63
N GLU A 201 -16.29 -7.48 21.81
CA GLU A 201 -16.52 -8.68 22.63
C GLU A 201 -15.84 -9.93 22.07
N VAL A 202 -15.74 -10.04 20.74
CA VAL A 202 -15.04 -11.16 20.09
C VAL A 202 -13.55 -11.10 20.40
N TYR A 203 -12.93 -9.94 20.21
CA TYR A 203 -11.50 -9.78 20.48
C TYR A 203 -11.17 -9.85 21.98
N GLN A 204 -12.08 -9.38 22.83
CA GLN A 204 -11.98 -9.51 24.27
C GLN A 204 -12.00 -10.99 24.70
N ALA A 205 -12.98 -11.77 24.21
CA ALA A 205 -13.07 -13.19 24.52
C ALA A 205 -11.82 -13.95 24.06
N ARG A 206 -11.32 -13.64 22.86
CA ARG A 206 -10.05 -14.18 22.37
C ARG A 206 -8.88 -13.81 23.28
N CYS A 207 -8.77 -12.54 23.68
CA CYS A 207 -7.70 -12.07 24.55
C CYS A 207 -7.69 -12.79 25.89
N PHE A 208 -8.86 -12.98 26.53
CA PHE A 208 -8.95 -13.71 27.80
C PHE A 208 -8.46 -15.15 27.69
N CYS A 209 -8.72 -15.83 26.57
CA CYS A 209 -8.24 -17.18 26.34
C CYS A 209 -6.75 -17.22 25.94
N ASP A 210 -6.25 -16.20 25.23
CA ASP A 210 -4.82 -16.05 24.95
C ASP A 210 -3.97 -15.80 26.22
N THR A 211 -4.57 -15.25 27.28
CA THR A 211 -3.89 -14.94 28.56
C THR A 211 -4.25 -15.89 29.70
N ASP A 212 -4.93 -17.02 29.42
CA ASP A 212 -5.41 -17.97 30.43
C ASP A 212 -6.20 -17.32 31.58
N ASP A 213 -6.99 -16.28 31.28
CA ASP A 213 -7.84 -15.59 32.25
C ASP A 213 -9.04 -16.47 32.63
N ALA A 214 -9.44 -16.42 33.90
CA ALA A 214 -10.60 -17.17 34.40
C ALA A 214 -11.92 -16.84 33.67
N ARG A 215 -11.99 -15.67 33.01
CA ARG A 215 -13.13 -15.23 32.20
C ARG A 215 -13.18 -15.83 30.79
N CYS A 216 -12.18 -16.63 30.40
CA CYS A 216 -12.20 -17.35 29.13
C CYS A 216 -13.41 -18.30 29.05
N ARG A 217 -14.14 -18.25 27.93
CA ARG A 217 -15.34 -19.08 27.69
C ARG A 217 -15.02 -20.53 27.28
N GLY A 218 -13.74 -20.86 27.09
CA GLY A 218 -13.24 -22.18 26.73
C GLY A 218 -12.04 -22.11 25.79
N PRO A 219 -11.25 -23.19 25.66
CA PRO A 219 -10.05 -23.21 24.82
C PRO A 219 -10.34 -22.94 23.35
N ASP A 220 -11.52 -23.34 22.85
CA ASP A 220 -11.94 -23.10 21.48
C ASP A 220 -12.03 -21.59 21.14
N TYR A 221 -12.35 -20.74 22.13
CA TYR A 221 -12.44 -19.29 21.93
C TYR A 221 -11.08 -18.62 21.66
N GLN A 222 -9.96 -19.35 21.76
CA GLN A 222 -8.65 -18.84 21.32
C GLN A 222 -8.61 -18.52 19.82
N HIS A 223 -9.40 -19.24 19.02
CA HIS A 223 -9.47 -19.07 17.56
C HIS A 223 -10.79 -18.46 17.09
N VAL A 224 -11.56 -17.88 18.02
CA VAL A 224 -12.79 -17.18 17.68
C VAL A 224 -12.50 -16.00 16.76
N HIS A 225 -13.30 -15.87 15.71
CA HIS A 225 -13.21 -14.76 14.78
C HIS A 225 -14.59 -14.39 14.25
N ILE A 226 -14.70 -13.16 13.78
CA ILE A 226 -15.91 -12.63 13.16
C ILE A 226 -16.03 -13.25 11.77
N VAL A 227 -17.20 -13.78 11.45
CA VAL A 227 -17.54 -14.27 10.11
C VAL A 227 -18.21 -13.16 9.31
N TYR A 228 -19.18 -12.46 9.91
CA TYR A 228 -19.83 -11.29 9.33
C TYR A 228 -20.43 -10.37 10.38
N TYR A 229 -20.73 -9.13 9.97
CA TYR A 229 -21.42 -8.15 10.80
C TYR A 229 -22.94 -8.32 10.74
N GLY A 230 -23.59 -8.13 11.88
CA GLY A 230 -25.00 -8.41 12.12
C GLY A 230 -25.21 -9.63 13.02
N GLU A 231 -26.46 -9.86 13.39
CA GLU A 231 -26.87 -11.07 14.11
C GLU A 231 -26.71 -12.32 13.25
N CYS A 232 -26.43 -13.46 13.89
CA CYS A 232 -26.35 -14.74 13.19
C CYS A 232 -27.68 -15.09 12.53
N ARG A 233 -27.62 -15.50 11.28
CA ARG A 233 -28.74 -15.89 10.43
C ARG A 233 -28.40 -17.19 9.71
N GLN A 234 -29.43 -17.96 9.40
CA GLN A 234 -29.28 -19.12 8.54
C GLN A 234 -28.97 -18.66 7.12
N MET A 235 -27.74 -18.91 6.68
CA MET A 235 -27.32 -18.60 5.31
C MET A 235 -27.77 -19.71 4.36
N PRO A 236 -28.33 -19.38 3.18
CA PRO A 236 -28.54 -20.39 2.14
C PRO A 236 -27.19 -20.93 1.64
N MET A 237 -27.20 -22.16 1.14
CA MET A 237 -26.04 -22.73 0.45
C MET A 237 -25.83 -22.04 -0.90
N CYS A 238 -24.56 -21.82 -1.27
CA CYS A 238 -24.23 -21.27 -2.58
C CYS A 238 -24.49 -22.31 -3.65
N LYS A 239 -25.45 -22.04 -4.54
CA LYS A 239 -25.75 -22.91 -5.67
C LYS A 239 -24.70 -22.76 -6.76
N GLU A 240 -24.56 -23.78 -7.59
CA GLU A 240 -23.64 -23.75 -8.73
C GLU A 240 -23.96 -22.63 -9.73
N GLU A 241 -25.26 -22.37 -9.96
CA GLU A 241 -25.72 -21.27 -10.83
C GLU A 241 -25.31 -19.89 -10.29
N ASP A 242 -25.43 -19.69 -8.98
CA ASP A 242 -25.05 -18.45 -8.31
C ASP A 242 -23.53 -18.26 -8.32
N MET A 243 -22.78 -19.34 -8.07
CA MET A 243 -21.32 -19.35 -8.11
C MET A 243 -20.77 -19.07 -9.50
N ALA A 244 -21.39 -19.60 -10.56
CA ALA A 244 -20.95 -19.36 -11.94
C ALA A 244 -21.11 -17.87 -12.35
N ASP A 245 -22.10 -17.17 -11.80
CA ASP A 245 -22.35 -15.75 -12.04
C ASP A 245 -21.51 -14.84 -11.11
N PHE A 246 -21.15 -15.34 -9.92
CA PHE A 246 -20.50 -14.57 -8.86
C PHE A 246 -19.23 -13.81 -9.28
N PRO A 247 -18.24 -14.39 -10.01
CA PRO A 247 -17.05 -13.68 -10.46
C PRO A 247 -17.36 -12.41 -11.25
N ARG A 248 -18.40 -12.46 -12.08
CA ARG A 248 -18.88 -11.32 -12.89
C ARG A 248 -19.50 -10.23 -12.01
N ARG A 249 -20.33 -10.57 -11.04
CA ARG A 249 -20.88 -9.55 -10.12
C ARG A 249 -19.79 -8.94 -9.27
N MET A 250 -18.83 -9.75 -8.83
CA MET A 250 -17.74 -9.29 -7.98
C MET A 250 -16.89 -8.23 -8.71
N ARG A 251 -16.46 -8.47 -9.95
CA ARG A 251 -15.70 -7.47 -10.73
C ARG A 251 -16.49 -6.20 -11.04
N ASP A 252 -17.80 -6.30 -11.31
CA ASP A 252 -18.66 -5.13 -11.50
C ASP A 252 -18.84 -4.34 -10.20
N TRP A 253 -19.02 -5.05 -9.08
CA TRP A 253 -19.10 -4.45 -7.76
C TRP A 253 -17.81 -3.73 -7.40
N LEU A 254 -16.64 -4.35 -7.60
CA LEU A 254 -15.33 -3.72 -7.37
C LEU A 254 -15.16 -2.43 -8.15
N PHE A 255 -15.54 -2.43 -9.43
CA PHE A 255 -15.51 -1.23 -10.26
C PHE A 255 -16.42 -0.12 -9.71
N ASN A 256 -17.65 -0.47 -9.32
CA ASN A 256 -18.59 0.52 -8.76
C ASN A 256 -18.10 1.08 -7.42
N ILE A 257 -17.51 0.26 -6.55
CA ILE A 257 -16.89 0.76 -5.31
C ILE A 257 -15.73 1.71 -5.62
N MET A 258 -14.88 1.35 -6.58
CA MET A 258 -13.78 2.23 -7.01
C MET A 258 -14.30 3.57 -7.52
N ARG A 259 -15.36 3.58 -8.33
CA ARG A 259 -16.02 4.81 -8.80
C ARG A 259 -16.59 5.63 -7.65
N ASP A 260 -17.34 5.00 -6.75
CA ASP A 260 -17.96 5.70 -5.61
C ASP A 260 -16.91 6.34 -4.68
N LEU A 261 -15.74 5.69 -4.50
CA LEU A 261 -14.61 6.26 -3.76
C LEU A 261 -13.93 7.41 -4.52
N ALA A 262 -13.87 7.34 -5.86
CA ALA A 262 -13.38 8.42 -6.70
C ALA A 262 -14.27 9.68 -6.56
N ASP A 263 -15.58 9.50 -6.61
CA ASP A 263 -16.56 10.58 -6.47
C ASP A 263 -16.47 11.26 -5.10
N ARG A 264 -16.18 10.49 -4.05
CA ARG A 264 -15.98 10.99 -2.67
C ARG A 264 -14.59 11.56 -2.42
N GLN A 265 -13.69 11.54 -3.43
CA GLN A 265 -12.30 11.99 -3.32
C GLN A 265 -11.50 11.24 -2.24
N GLU A 266 -11.84 9.97 -2.02
CA GLU A 266 -11.17 9.09 -1.04
C GLU A 266 -10.07 8.23 -1.68
N LEU A 267 -9.97 8.21 -3.01
CA LEU A 267 -8.89 7.55 -3.74
C LEU A 267 -7.63 8.41 -3.81
N SER A 268 -6.47 7.76 -3.78
CA SER A 268 -5.20 8.42 -4.08
C SER A 268 -5.14 8.88 -5.54
N SER A 269 -4.30 9.87 -5.83
CA SER A 269 -4.11 10.39 -7.20
C SER A 269 -3.79 9.29 -8.22
N HIS A 270 -2.99 8.30 -7.82
CA HIS A 270 -2.67 7.13 -8.65
C HIS A 270 -3.92 6.32 -9.01
N TYR A 271 -4.72 5.94 -8.00
CA TYR A 271 -5.93 5.14 -8.20
C TYR A 271 -7.04 5.93 -8.92
N LEU A 272 -7.13 7.23 -8.70
CA LEU A 272 -8.06 8.11 -9.43
C LEU A 272 -7.77 8.09 -10.94
N LYS A 273 -6.50 8.12 -11.35
CA LYS A 273 -6.13 8.00 -12.75
C LYS A 273 -6.57 6.64 -13.33
N MET A 274 -6.32 5.55 -12.60
CA MET A 274 -6.73 4.21 -13.02
C MET A 274 -8.25 4.08 -13.16
N GLN A 275 -9.00 4.71 -12.26
CA GLN A 275 -10.46 4.73 -12.31
C GLN A 275 -10.97 5.48 -13.56
N ARG A 276 -10.42 6.66 -13.88
CA ARG A 276 -10.81 7.42 -15.08
C ARG A 276 -10.52 6.69 -16.38
N GLU A 277 -9.39 5.98 -16.45
CA GLU A 277 -9.07 5.13 -17.60
C GLU A 277 -10.00 3.91 -17.71
N ALA A 278 -10.44 3.38 -16.57
CA ALA A 278 -11.39 2.26 -16.51
C ALA A 278 -12.80 2.66 -17.01
N GLU A 279 -13.18 3.94 -16.92
CA GLU A 279 -14.43 4.45 -17.49
C GLU A 279 -14.40 4.53 -19.03
N THR A 280 -13.24 4.88 -19.60
CA THR A 280 -13.08 5.08 -21.04
C THR A 280 -12.68 3.81 -21.78
N ASN A 281 -11.96 2.89 -21.13
CA ASN A 281 -11.48 1.64 -21.73
C ASN A 281 -12.07 0.41 -21.05
N HIS A 282 -12.99 -0.28 -21.75
CA HIS A 282 -13.66 -1.48 -21.24
C HIS A 282 -12.71 -2.67 -21.00
N THR A 283 -11.57 -2.77 -21.69
CA THR A 283 -10.61 -3.87 -21.46
C THR A 283 -9.88 -3.72 -20.13
N LEU A 284 -9.63 -2.47 -19.72
CA LEU A 284 -8.97 -2.14 -18.45
C LEU A 284 -9.94 -1.94 -17.30
N ARG A 285 -11.25 -1.82 -17.60
CA ARG A 285 -12.29 -1.47 -16.63
C ARG A 285 -12.22 -2.31 -15.36
N TRP A 286 -12.24 -3.62 -15.55
CA TRP A 286 -12.28 -4.57 -14.45
C TRP A 286 -10.88 -4.90 -13.92
N SER A 287 -9.87 -4.91 -14.79
CA SER A 287 -8.47 -5.14 -14.41
C SER A 287 -7.96 -4.07 -13.46
N ASN A 288 -8.20 -2.79 -13.75
CA ASN A 288 -7.80 -1.68 -12.89
C ASN A 288 -8.49 -1.73 -11.52
N ALA A 289 -9.79 -2.02 -11.49
CA ALA A 289 -10.55 -2.15 -10.25
C ALA A 289 -10.06 -3.35 -9.41
N ALA A 290 -9.80 -4.49 -10.06
CA ALA A 290 -9.28 -5.69 -9.41
C ALA A 290 -7.89 -5.44 -8.80
N ILE A 291 -6.98 -4.80 -9.55
CA ILE A 291 -5.63 -4.44 -9.08
C ILE A 291 -5.71 -3.46 -7.92
N TRP A 292 -6.51 -2.39 -8.06
CA TRP A 292 -6.69 -1.43 -6.98
C TRP A 292 -7.17 -2.13 -5.71
N LYS A 293 -8.18 -2.98 -5.80
CA LYS A 293 -8.72 -3.63 -4.62
C LYS A 293 -7.72 -4.60 -4.00
N TRP A 294 -7.01 -5.37 -4.82
CA TRP A 294 -5.97 -6.29 -4.34
C TRP A 294 -4.88 -5.52 -3.58
N CYS A 295 -4.40 -4.40 -4.13
CA CYS A 295 -3.44 -3.52 -3.46
C CYS A 295 -3.99 -2.84 -2.19
N ASP A 296 -5.29 -2.55 -2.13
CA ASP A 296 -5.94 -1.98 -0.94
C ASP A 296 -6.06 -3.01 0.20
N LEU A 297 -6.13 -4.30 -0.17
CA LEU A 297 -6.18 -5.44 0.76
C LEU A 297 -4.79 -5.87 1.23
N ASP A 298 -3.77 -5.87 0.37
CA ASP A 298 -2.36 -6.14 0.70
C ASP A 298 -1.84 -5.08 1.68
N GLY A 299 -2.00 -5.38 2.97
CA GLY A 299 -1.77 -4.48 4.09
C GLY A 299 -0.35 -4.59 4.61
N HIS A 300 -0.18 -4.51 5.93
CA HIS A 300 1.15 -4.68 6.53
C HIS A 300 1.30 -6.10 7.08
N PRO A 301 2.38 -6.84 6.73
CA PRO A 301 3.45 -6.45 5.80
C PRO A 301 3.00 -6.51 4.33
N HIS A 302 3.49 -5.57 3.51
CA HIS A 302 3.23 -5.60 2.07
C HIS A 302 4.06 -6.71 1.42
N ASP A 303 3.49 -7.90 1.33
CA ASP A 303 4.20 -9.11 0.86
C ASP A 303 3.77 -9.53 -0.56
N ARG A 304 2.97 -8.69 -1.24
CA ARG A 304 2.41 -8.96 -2.57
C ARG A 304 1.56 -10.22 -2.59
N THR A 305 0.90 -10.52 -1.47
CA THR A 305 -0.13 -11.53 -1.35
C THR A 305 -1.24 -11.01 -0.46
N VAL A 306 -2.43 -11.57 -0.58
CA VAL A 306 -3.56 -11.23 0.31
C VAL A 306 -3.89 -12.46 1.14
N SER A 307 -3.68 -12.36 2.45
CA SER A 307 -3.99 -13.41 3.41
C SER A 307 -5.49 -13.48 3.72
N ARG A 308 -5.94 -14.59 4.33
CA ARG A 308 -7.33 -14.73 4.82
C ARG A 308 -7.79 -13.61 5.75
N HIS A 309 -6.88 -13.06 6.56
CA HIS A 309 -7.19 -11.96 7.48
C HIS A 309 -7.37 -10.63 6.74
N GLU A 310 -6.62 -10.42 5.66
CA GLU A 310 -6.71 -9.21 4.83
C GLU A 310 -7.96 -9.19 3.95
N LEU A 311 -8.58 -10.34 3.66
CA LEU A 311 -9.88 -10.44 2.99
C LEU A 311 -11.05 -10.02 3.88
N PHE A 312 -10.85 -9.90 5.19
CA PHE A 312 -11.91 -9.60 6.15
C PHE A 312 -12.75 -8.34 5.79
N PRO A 313 -12.16 -7.21 5.35
CA PRO A 313 -12.92 -6.01 4.98
C PRO A 313 -13.86 -6.17 3.79
N ILE A 314 -13.67 -7.18 2.92
CA ILE A 314 -14.62 -7.49 1.85
C ILE A 314 -15.58 -8.60 2.25
N LYS A 315 -15.09 -9.62 2.96
CA LYS A 315 -15.88 -10.79 3.35
C LYS A 315 -16.96 -10.43 4.36
N ALA A 316 -16.59 -9.85 5.50
CA ALA A 316 -17.50 -9.69 6.62
C ALA A 316 -18.68 -8.73 6.38
N PRO A 317 -18.52 -7.60 5.66
CA PRO A 317 -19.65 -6.72 5.36
C PRO A 317 -20.61 -7.26 4.30
N LEU A 318 -20.11 -8.06 3.35
CA LEU A 318 -20.91 -8.55 2.23
C LEU A 318 -21.51 -9.93 2.46
N MET A 319 -20.94 -10.76 3.33
CA MET A 319 -21.37 -12.15 3.50
C MET A 319 -22.85 -12.29 3.91
N ALA A 320 -23.40 -11.32 4.65
CA ALA A 320 -24.82 -11.28 4.99
C ALA A 320 -25.75 -11.01 3.78
N LEU A 321 -25.22 -10.43 2.70
CA LEU A 321 -25.95 -10.10 1.47
C LEU A 321 -25.66 -11.11 0.35
N GLU A 322 -24.45 -11.66 0.33
CA GLU A 322 -23.90 -12.49 -0.73
C GLU A 322 -23.27 -13.75 -0.13
N HIS A 323 -24.07 -14.78 0.05
CA HIS A 323 -23.69 -16.06 0.67
C HIS A 323 -22.58 -16.82 -0.08
N CYS A 324 -22.38 -16.52 -1.37
CA CYS A 324 -21.33 -17.13 -2.21
C CYS A 324 -19.94 -16.51 -2.00
N ILE A 325 -19.80 -15.38 -1.30
CA ILE A 325 -18.50 -14.69 -1.19
C ILE A 325 -17.43 -15.54 -0.50
N ALA A 326 -17.80 -16.26 0.56
CA ALA A 326 -16.87 -17.12 1.29
C ALA A 326 -16.34 -18.27 0.43
N PRO A 327 -17.20 -19.15 -0.15
CA PRO A 327 -16.71 -20.22 -1.00
C PRO A 327 -16.01 -19.71 -2.28
N PHE A 328 -16.41 -18.55 -2.81
CA PHE A 328 -15.70 -17.92 -3.92
C PHE A 328 -14.26 -17.55 -3.54
N LEU A 329 -14.07 -16.81 -2.43
CA LEU A 329 -12.73 -16.40 -1.99
C LEU A 329 -11.86 -17.59 -1.62
N ASP A 330 -12.44 -18.63 -1.02
CA ASP A 330 -11.73 -19.89 -0.72
C ASP A 330 -11.30 -20.62 -2.02
N SER A 331 -12.09 -20.53 -3.10
CA SER A 331 -11.74 -21.12 -4.40
C SER A 331 -10.64 -20.37 -5.16
N CYS A 332 -10.36 -19.11 -4.79
CA CYS A 332 -9.30 -18.33 -5.42
C CYS A 332 -7.89 -18.81 -5.01
N ASP A 333 -7.76 -19.48 -3.86
CA ASP A 333 -6.51 -20.05 -3.34
C ASP A 333 -6.24 -21.43 -3.97
N ILE A 334 -5.77 -21.44 -5.22
CA ILE A 334 -5.64 -22.65 -6.05
C ILE A 334 -4.58 -23.62 -5.48
N ASN A 335 -3.49 -23.07 -4.93
CA ASN A 335 -2.39 -23.84 -4.36
C ASN A 335 -2.61 -24.15 -2.85
N ASN A 336 -3.68 -23.64 -2.24
CA ASN A 336 -4.07 -23.82 -0.84
C ASN A 336 -2.97 -23.41 0.15
N ASP A 337 -2.25 -22.32 -0.15
CA ASP A 337 -1.22 -21.75 0.73
C ASP A 337 -1.75 -20.67 1.69
N HIS A 338 -3.08 -20.46 1.68
CA HIS A 338 -3.81 -19.46 2.48
C HIS A 338 -3.48 -18.01 2.14
N LYS A 339 -2.91 -17.80 0.96
CA LYS A 339 -2.61 -16.50 0.38
C LYS A 339 -3.17 -16.44 -1.03
N ILE A 340 -3.50 -15.22 -1.47
CA ILE A 340 -4.00 -14.98 -2.83
C ILE A 340 -3.04 -14.02 -3.52
N THR A 341 -2.32 -14.53 -4.51
CA THR A 341 -1.48 -13.72 -5.38
C THR A 341 -2.33 -12.89 -6.36
N LEU A 342 -1.74 -11.87 -6.97
CA LEU A 342 -2.44 -11.06 -7.98
C LEU A 342 -2.89 -11.90 -9.19
N VAL A 343 -2.13 -12.94 -9.56
CA VAL A 343 -2.46 -13.84 -10.68
C VAL A 343 -3.66 -14.72 -10.32
N GLU A 344 -3.68 -15.28 -9.13
CA GLU A 344 -4.82 -16.07 -8.63
C GLU A 344 -6.08 -15.22 -8.52
N TRP A 345 -5.95 -14.01 -7.95
CA TRP A 345 -7.04 -13.04 -7.88
C TRP A 345 -7.61 -12.72 -9.26
N GLY A 346 -6.75 -12.45 -10.24
CA GLY A 346 -7.13 -12.20 -11.62
C GLY A 346 -7.86 -13.36 -12.28
N LYS A 347 -7.33 -14.57 -12.14
CA LYS A 347 -7.95 -15.81 -12.65
C LYS A 347 -9.30 -16.07 -12.01
N CYS A 348 -9.41 -15.88 -10.70
CA CYS A 348 -10.65 -16.05 -9.95
C CYS A 348 -11.75 -15.09 -10.42
N LEU A 349 -11.38 -13.85 -10.79
CA LEU A 349 -12.28 -12.85 -11.36
C LEU A 349 -12.49 -13.00 -12.88
N GLN A 350 -12.00 -14.08 -13.49
CA GLN A 350 -12.11 -14.36 -14.93
C GLN A 350 -11.56 -13.21 -15.80
N LEU A 351 -10.42 -12.65 -15.40
CA LEU A 351 -9.75 -11.57 -16.12
C LEU A 351 -8.65 -12.11 -17.02
N ASP A 352 -8.42 -11.42 -18.14
CA ASP A 352 -7.31 -11.69 -19.03
C ASP A 352 -5.98 -11.34 -18.35
N GLU A 353 -5.08 -12.34 -18.29
CA GLU A 353 -3.81 -12.21 -17.57
C GLU A 353 -2.91 -11.14 -18.19
N VAL A 354 -2.90 -11.02 -19.53
CA VAL A 354 -2.09 -10.01 -20.23
C VAL A 354 -2.57 -8.61 -19.86
N SER A 355 -3.88 -8.36 -19.90
CA SER A 355 -4.49 -7.08 -19.55
C SER A 355 -4.25 -6.72 -18.08
N LEU A 356 -4.29 -7.70 -17.19
CA LEU A 356 -4.06 -7.54 -15.76
C LEU A 356 -2.59 -7.24 -15.44
N LEU A 357 -1.66 -8.00 -15.99
CA LEU A 357 -0.22 -7.76 -15.81
C LEU A 357 0.23 -6.47 -16.50
N PHE A 358 -0.30 -6.16 -17.69
CA PHE A 358 -0.03 -4.89 -18.38
C PHE A 358 -0.48 -3.71 -17.51
N SER A 359 -1.69 -3.78 -16.93
CA SER A 359 -2.20 -2.72 -16.06
C SER A 359 -1.38 -2.56 -14.78
N TYR A 360 -0.87 -3.66 -14.22
CA TYR A 360 -0.05 -3.66 -13.02
C TYR A 360 1.36 -3.10 -13.28
N PHE A 361 2.05 -3.60 -14.31
CA PHE A 361 3.45 -3.27 -14.59
C PHE A 361 3.67 -2.01 -15.42
N SER A 362 2.75 -1.63 -16.32
CA SER A 362 2.92 -0.40 -17.13
C SER A 362 2.83 0.89 -16.31
N ARG A 363 2.48 0.79 -15.03
CA ARG A 363 2.24 1.90 -14.11
C ARG A 363 3.30 2.02 -13.01
N GLU A 364 4.29 1.12 -13.04
CA GLU A 364 5.47 1.07 -12.17
C GLU A 364 6.68 1.79 -12.80
#